data_AF-A0A849HXY3-F1
#
_entry.id   AF-A0A849HXY3-F1
#
_cell.length_a   1.000
_cell.length_b   1.000
_cell.length_c   1.000
_cell.angle_alpha   90.00
_cell.angle_beta   90.00
_cell.angle_gamma   90.00
#
_symmetry.space_group_name_H-M   'P 1'
#
loop_
_entity.id
_entity.type
_entity.pdbx_description
1 polymer ?
#
loop_
_entity_poly.entity_id
_entity_poly.type
_entity_poly.pdbx_seq_one_letter_code
_entity_poly.pdbx_strand_id
1 'polypeptide(L)'
;MIPKVIVSPKFDSQKIIFNLPKCDVEVSFDPEISQEYFSLIKALDGTRTITELSSQFVSLSKKNLHEFIDELYSHNIVDDCSLPEGRLGIDVLFEIEDLTNELLYKTLYKNPFWLACQNAKTKGDIPLNVIYGQVIENYHFLFRESYFDAPVLSYVGNLNVRLALNAFFAEEYGHDELLLQSLNSVGITRSQLSMTMPLPETMGLCNALAYWSHNDPLFFFTTLGVLEGKDIKQDSFIEAAIRMGFPSKFIDPVQTHSNINLKGEHGNLTREIFSAIPIIDIETIKRLRSQTYLFVELYDALYTGIWNYYSNPDNKLLRLVNEI
;
A
#
# COMPACT_ATOMS: atom_id res chain seq x y z
N MET A 1 -17.79 -23.29 7.88
CA MET A 1 -18.43 -23.19 6.56
C MET A 1 -19.94 -23.14 6.67
N ILE A 2 -20.50 -22.04 6.16
CA ILE A 2 -21.92 -21.83 5.91
C ILE A 2 -22.07 -21.78 4.38
N PRO A 3 -22.21 -22.93 3.70
CA PRO A 3 -22.14 -22.99 2.25
C PRO A 3 -23.33 -22.30 1.58
N LYS A 4 -23.05 -21.52 0.52
CA LYS A 4 -24.05 -20.92 -0.36
C LYS A 4 -23.73 -21.19 -1.82
N VAL A 5 -24.69 -21.70 -2.56
CA VAL A 5 -24.60 -21.79 -4.01
C VAL A 5 -24.64 -20.39 -4.61
N ILE A 6 -23.57 -20.02 -5.33
CA ILE A 6 -23.39 -18.70 -5.95
C ILE A 6 -23.72 -18.69 -7.46
N VAL A 7 -24.08 -19.85 -8.01
CA VAL A 7 -24.41 -20.05 -9.42
C VAL A 7 -25.78 -20.70 -9.54
N SER A 8 -26.66 -20.18 -10.40
CA SER A 8 -28.00 -20.75 -10.56
C SER A 8 -27.97 -22.18 -11.11
N PRO A 9 -28.46 -23.19 -10.37
CA PRO A 9 -28.54 -24.56 -10.86
C PRO A 9 -29.72 -24.75 -11.81
N LYS A 10 -29.55 -25.57 -12.85
CA LYS A 10 -30.64 -26.17 -13.62
C LYS A 10 -30.78 -27.64 -13.23
N PHE A 11 -32.00 -28.06 -12.91
CA PHE A 11 -32.30 -29.43 -12.50
C PHE A 11 -32.94 -30.21 -13.65
N ASP A 12 -32.37 -31.37 -13.97
CA ASP A 12 -32.95 -32.42 -14.80
C ASP A 12 -33.17 -33.65 -13.92
N SER A 13 -34.07 -34.55 -14.30
CA SER A 13 -34.46 -35.79 -13.60
C SER A 13 -33.32 -36.59 -12.95
N GLN A 14 -32.09 -36.53 -13.47
CA GLN A 14 -30.91 -37.24 -12.96
C GLN A 14 -29.65 -36.36 -12.86
N LYS A 15 -29.74 -35.05 -13.14
CA LYS A 15 -28.57 -34.20 -13.32
C LYS A 15 -28.79 -32.79 -12.78
N ILE A 16 -27.72 -32.16 -12.33
CA ILE A 16 -27.67 -30.73 -12.03
C ILE A 16 -26.62 -30.09 -12.93
N ILE A 17 -27.00 -29.02 -13.60
CA ILE A 17 -26.12 -28.28 -14.51
C ILE A 17 -25.88 -26.87 -13.93
N PHE A 18 -24.61 -26.53 -13.73
CA PHE A 18 -24.15 -25.20 -13.34
C PHE A 18 -23.45 -24.55 -14.54
N ASN A 19 -23.97 -23.40 -14.99
CA ASN A 19 -23.39 -22.69 -16.12
C ASN A 19 -22.40 -21.66 -15.58
N LEU A 20 -21.09 -21.89 -15.73
CA LEU A 20 -20.05 -20.95 -15.30
C LEU A 20 -19.54 -20.15 -16.50
N PRO A 21 -18.91 -18.97 -16.29
CA PRO A 21 -18.42 -18.13 -17.40
C PRO A 21 -17.41 -18.80 -18.34
N LYS A 22 -16.74 -19.87 -17.90
CA LYS A 22 -15.65 -20.53 -18.65
C LYS A 22 -15.92 -22.01 -18.97
N CYS A 23 -16.87 -22.65 -18.28
CA CYS A 23 -17.23 -24.05 -18.49
C CYS A 23 -18.60 -24.35 -17.86
N ASP A 24 -19.29 -25.35 -18.38
CA ASP A 24 -20.45 -25.91 -17.70
C ASP A 24 -19.99 -27.07 -16.82
N VAL A 25 -20.48 -27.13 -15.58
CA VAL A 25 -20.26 -28.26 -14.67
C VAL A 25 -21.55 -29.05 -14.57
N GLU A 26 -21.48 -30.32 -14.96
CA GLU A 26 -22.59 -31.26 -14.86
C GLU A 26 -22.32 -32.26 -13.74
N VAL A 27 -23.26 -32.36 -12.81
CA VAL A 27 -23.24 -33.38 -11.77
C VAL A 27 -24.36 -34.37 -12.04
N SER A 28 -23.99 -35.63 -12.32
CA SER A 28 -24.92 -36.73 -12.54
C SER A 28 -25.07 -37.56 -11.27
N PHE A 29 -26.29 -37.97 -10.95
CA PHE A 29 -26.61 -38.77 -9.77
C PHE A 29 -27.34 -40.05 -10.16
N ASP A 30 -27.19 -41.09 -9.34
CA ASP A 30 -28.05 -42.26 -9.45
C ASP A 30 -29.52 -41.84 -9.22
N PRO A 31 -30.49 -42.39 -9.98
CA PRO A 31 -31.89 -41.99 -9.88
C PRO A 31 -32.50 -42.13 -8.48
N GLU A 32 -31.96 -43.04 -7.67
CA GLU A 32 -32.44 -43.33 -6.32
C GLU A 32 -32.07 -42.24 -5.30
N ILE A 33 -31.01 -41.46 -5.56
CA ILE A 33 -30.48 -40.44 -4.64
C ILE A 33 -30.59 -39.01 -5.19
N SER A 34 -30.99 -38.83 -6.45
CA SER A 34 -31.00 -37.52 -7.14
C SER A 34 -31.84 -36.45 -6.41
N GLN A 35 -33.01 -36.83 -5.89
CA GLN A 35 -33.89 -35.90 -5.17
C GLN A 35 -33.31 -35.40 -3.85
N GLU A 36 -32.52 -36.22 -3.16
CA GLU A 36 -31.87 -35.81 -1.93
C GLU A 36 -30.77 -34.78 -2.20
N TYR A 37 -29.94 -35.00 -3.23
CA TYR A 37 -28.94 -34.02 -3.65
C TYR A 37 -29.55 -32.72 -4.20
N PHE A 38 -30.72 -32.77 -4.85
CA PHE A 38 -31.40 -31.55 -5.28
C PHE A 38 -31.87 -30.72 -4.08
N SER A 39 -32.35 -31.41 -3.05
CA SER A 39 -32.76 -30.79 -1.79
C SER A 39 -31.55 -30.23 -1.03
N LEU A 40 -30.42 -30.94 -1.05
CA LEU A 40 -29.16 -30.46 -0.49
C LEU A 40 -28.71 -29.17 -1.18
N ILE A 41 -28.61 -29.13 -2.52
CA ILE A 41 -28.22 -27.92 -3.28
C ILE A 41 -29.11 -26.72 -2.94
N LYS A 42 -30.42 -26.93 -2.79
CA LYS A 42 -31.34 -25.86 -2.37
C LYS A 42 -31.14 -25.42 -0.92
N ALA A 43 -30.63 -26.30 -0.06
CA ALA A 43 -30.33 -26.01 1.34
C ALA A 43 -28.95 -25.33 1.54
N LEU A 44 -28.08 -25.34 0.51
CA LEU A 44 -26.85 -24.53 0.47
C LEU A 44 -27.21 -23.06 0.14
N ASP A 45 -27.98 -22.43 1.02
CA ASP A 45 -28.52 -21.07 0.86
C ASP A 45 -27.73 -20.00 1.65
N GLY A 46 -26.67 -20.40 2.34
CA GLY A 46 -25.88 -19.53 3.21
C GLY A 46 -26.49 -19.28 4.59
N THR A 47 -27.48 -20.06 5.03
CA THR A 47 -28.13 -19.90 6.35
C THR A 47 -27.80 -21.01 7.35
N ARG A 48 -27.21 -22.11 6.88
CA ARG A 48 -26.95 -23.34 7.67
C ARG A 48 -25.50 -23.77 7.59
N THR A 49 -24.96 -24.24 8.70
CA THR A 49 -23.63 -24.84 8.81
C THR A 49 -23.61 -26.24 8.22
N ILE A 50 -22.41 -26.73 7.85
CA ILE A 50 -22.24 -28.15 7.44
C ILE A 50 -22.74 -29.13 8.52
N THR A 51 -22.58 -28.80 9.80
CA THR A 51 -23.07 -29.63 10.91
C THR A 51 -24.59 -29.75 10.89
N GLU A 52 -25.30 -28.64 10.72
CA GLU A 52 -26.77 -28.61 10.62
C GLU A 52 -27.26 -29.36 9.37
N LEU A 53 -26.58 -29.17 8.23
CA LEU A 53 -26.88 -29.92 7.00
C LEU A 53 -26.65 -31.43 7.19
N SER A 54 -25.58 -31.84 7.86
CA SER A 54 -25.31 -33.25 8.17
C SER A 54 -26.39 -33.87 9.06
N SER A 55 -27.00 -33.08 9.96
CA SER A 55 -28.14 -33.54 10.78
C SER A 55 -29.46 -33.58 9.99
N GLN A 56 -29.59 -32.76 8.95
CA GLN A 56 -30.78 -32.71 8.10
C GLN A 56 -30.79 -33.83 7.03
N PHE A 57 -29.64 -34.12 6.44
CA PHE A 57 -29.46 -35.10 5.36
C PHE A 57 -28.78 -36.37 5.88
N VAL A 58 -29.43 -37.06 6.83
CA VAL A 58 -28.86 -38.22 7.57
C VAL A 58 -28.51 -39.40 6.65
N SER A 59 -29.19 -39.50 5.52
CA SER A 59 -28.96 -40.53 4.49
C SER A 59 -27.61 -40.32 3.78
N LEU A 60 -27.14 -39.07 3.69
CA LEU A 60 -25.78 -38.75 3.28
C LEU A 60 -24.82 -38.91 4.46
N SER A 61 -23.83 -39.77 4.31
CA SER A 61 -22.77 -39.83 5.32
C SER A 61 -22.10 -38.46 5.43
N LYS A 62 -21.71 -38.06 6.65
CA LYS A 62 -21.00 -36.78 6.88
C LYS A 62 -19.80 -36.63 5.94
N LYS A 63 -19.09 -37.73 5.66
CA LYS A 63 -17.97 -37.77 4.72
C LYS A 63 -18.41 -37.42 3.30
N ASN A 64 -19.46 -38.08 2.78
CA ASN A 64 -19.95 -37.83 1.41
C ASN A 64 -20.48 -36.40 1.25
N LEU A 65 -21.12 -35.85 2.28
CA LEU A 65 -21.60 -34.47 2.28
C LEU A 65 -20.44 -33.47 2.22
N HIS A 66 -19.37 -33.69 3.00
CA HIS A 66 -18.16 -32.88 2.94
C HIS A 66 -17.46 -32.98 1.57
N GLU A 67 -17.20 -34.19 1.07
CA GLU A 67 -16.56 -34.39 -0.23
C GLU A 67 -17.35 -33.74 -1.37
N PHE A 68 -18.69 -33.81 -1.31
CA PHE A 68 -19.54 -33.16 -2.31
C PHE A 68 -19.47 -31.63 -2.25
N ILE A 69 -19.53 -31.03 -1.05
CA ILE A 69 -19.45 -29.57 -0.89
C ILE A 69 -18.05 -29.07 -1.28
N ASP A 70 -16.99 -29.79 -0.90
CA ASP A 70 -15.62 -29.45 -1.26
C ASP A 70 -15.40 -29.49 -2.78
N GLU A 71 -16.02 -30.44 -3.48
CA GLU A 71 -15.99 -30.49 -4.94
C GLU A 71 -16.72 -29.28 -5.55
N LEU A 72 -17.91 -28.94 -5.06
CA LEU A 72 -18.61 -27.73 -5.54
C LEU A 72 -17.83 -26.44 -5.26
N TYR A 73 -17.12 -26.39 -4.13
CA TYR A 73 -16.25 -25.27 -3.75
C TYR A 73 -15.05 -25.16 -4.71
N SER A 74 -14.40 -26.27 -5.05
CA SER A 74 -13.26 -26.29 -5.98
C SER A 74 -13.62 -25.80 -7.39
N HIS A 75 -14.88 -25.96 -7.80
CA HIS A 75 -15.43 -25.44 -9.07
C HIS A 75 -16.05 -24.04 -8.97
N ASN A 76 -15.94 -23.34 -7.84
CA ASN A 76 -16.55 -22.02 -7.60
C ASN A 76 -18.08 -22.01 -7.76
N ILE A 77 -18.75 -23.11 -7.43
CA ILE A 77 -20.22 -23.23 -7.46
C ILE A 77 -20.81 -22.85 -6.10
N VAL A 78 -20.10 -23.19 -5.03
CA VAL A 78 -20.46 -22.88 -3.64
C VAL A 78 -19.38 -21.99 -3.04
N ASP A 79 -19.80 -21.02 -2.23
CA ASP A 79 -18.92 -20.16 -1.43
C ASP A 79 -19.28 -20.24 0.06
N ASP A 80 -18.34 -19.90 0.94
CA ASP A 80 -18.55 -19.86 2.38
C ASP A 80 -19.10 -18.48 2.79
N CYS A 81 -20.37 -18.42 3.19
CA CYS A 81 -21.01 -17.20 3.70
C CYS A 81 -20.68 -16.90 5.16
N SER A 82 -19.75 -17.63 5.78
CA SER A 82 -19.18 -17.14 7.03
C SER A 82 -18.54 -15.78 6.79
N LEU A 83 -18.85 -14.82 7.67
CA LEU A 83 -18.07 -13.58 7.69
C LEU A 83 -16.62 -14.00 7.89
N PRO A 84 -15.68 -13.59 7.01
CA PRO A 84 -14.28 -13.91 7.21
C PRO A 84 -13.90 -13.44 8.61
N GLU A 85 -13.22 -14.32 9.36
CA GLU A 85 -12.60 -13.90 10.60
C GLU A 85 -11.69 -12.71 10.27
N GLY A 86 -11.86 -11.62 11.00
CA GLY A 86 -11.30 -10.34 10.60
C GLY A 86 -11.53 -9.28 11.65
N ARG A 87 -10.94 -8.11 11.40
CA ARG A 87 -10.98 -6.95 12.31
C ARG A 87 -11.44 -5.72 11.58
N LEU A 88 -11.94 -4.74 12.33
CA LEU A 88 -12.31 -3.44 11.77
C LEU A 88 -11.08 -2.82 11.09
N GLY A 89 -11.28 -2.17 9.94
CA GLY A 89 -10.18 -1.57 9.19
C GLY A 89 -9.37 -0.59 10.04
N ILE A 90 -10.05 0.24 10.83
CA ILE A 90 -9.39 1.20 11.72
C ILE A 90 -8.52 0.54 12.79
N ASP A 91 -8.93 -0.59 13.37
CA ASP A 91 -8.14 -1.32 14.37
C ASP A 91 -6.90 -1.95 13.75
N VAL A 92 -7.01 -2.40 12.50
CA VAL A 92 -5.88 -2.93 11.73
C VAL A 92 -4.91 -1.79 11.39
N LEU A 93 -5.41 -0.62 10.99
CA LEU A 93 -4.56 0.52 10.71
C LEU A 93 -3.74 0.93 11.94
N PHE A 94 -4.35 1.03 13.12
CA PHE A 94 -3.60 1.38 14.34
C PHE A 94 -2.48 0.40 14.64
N GLU A 95 -2.72 -0.90 14.45
CA GLU A 95 -1.66 -1.90 14.58
C GLU A 95 -0.52 -1.71 13.57
N ILE A 96 -0.85 -1.35 12.33
CA ILE A 96 0.15 -1.07 11.29
C ILE A 96 0.89 0.24 11.59
N GLU A 97 0.22 1.29 12.05
CA GLU A 97 0.84 2.55 12.50
C GLU A 97 1.82 2.27 13.65
N ASP A 98 1.40 1.50 14.66
CA ASP A 98 2.25 1.11 15.80
C ASP A 98 3.50 0.32 15.35
N LEU A 99 3.31 -0.69 14.49
CA LEU A 99 4.42 -1.47 13.92
C LEU A 99 5.37 -0.59 13.11
N THR A 100 4.81 0.27 12.25
CA THR A 100 5.60 1.18 11.41
C THR A 100 6.43 2.12 12.28
N ASN A 101 5.82 2.73 13.29
CA ASN A 101 6.50 3.60 14.23
C ASN A 101 7.61 2.88 15.00
N GLU A 102 7.35 1.68 15.52
CA GLU A 102 8.37 0.85 16.16
C GLU A 102 9.58 0.60 15.24
N LEU A 103 9.32 0.25 13.98
CA LEU A 103 10.36 -0.04 12.99
C LEU A 103 11.13 1.22 12.61
N LEU A 104 10.46 2.35 12.39
CA LEU A 104 11.09 3.65 12.11
C LEU A 104 12.01 4.07 13.26
N TYR A 105 11.58 3.94 14.52
CA TYR A 105 12.43 4.21 15.69
C TYR A 105 13.67 3.30 15.76
N LYS A 106 13.55 2.04 15.32
CA LYS A 106 14.66 1.09 15.32
C LYS A 106 15.65 1.31 14.18
N THR A 107 15.18 1.81 13.04
CA THR A 107 15.94 1.93 11.79
C THR A 107 16.20 3.40 11.45
N LEU A 108 15.21 4.10 10.90
CA LEU A 108 15.30 5.44 10.36
C LEU A 108 15.88 6.47 11.34
N TYR A 109 15.45 6.46 12.61
CA TYR A 109 15.96 7.39 13.62
C TYR A 109 17.45 7.19 13.98
N LYS A 110 18.02 6.03 13.61
CA LYS A 110 19.45 5.70 13.76
C LYS A 110 20.20 5.79 12.43
N ASN A 111 19.52 6.15 11.35
CA ASN A 111 20.13 6.34 10.04
C ASN A 111 21.21 7.44 10.12
N PRO A 112 22.41 7.24 9.53
CA PRO A 112 23.47 8.25 9.54
C PRO A 112 23.02 9.63 9.07
N PHE A 113 22.17 9.70 8.04
CA PHE A 113 21.62 10.95 7.53
C PHE A 113 20.83 11.72 8.62
N TRP A 114 19.89 11.03 9.27
CA TRP A 114 19.03 11.65 10.27
C TRP A 114 19.77 11.98 11.56
N LEU A 115 20.71 11.13 11.99
CA LEU A 115 21.60 11.43 13.11
C LEU A 115 22.45 12.67 12.82
N ALA A 116 22.96 12.82 11.60
CA ALA A 116 23.72 14.01 11.22
C ALA A 116 22.83 15.27 11.25
N CYS A 117 21.61 15.21 10.71
CA CYS A 117 20.65 16.32 10.78
C CYS A 117 20.35 16.74 12.22
N GLN A 118 20.05 15.78 13.10
CA GLN A 118 19.75 16.05 14.51
C GLN A 118 20.93 16.69 15.26
N ASN A 119 22.17 16.31 14.92
CA ASN A 119 23.37 16.75 15.63
C ASN A 119 24.07 17.96 15.01
N ALA A 120 23.73 18.36 13.78
CA ALA A 120 24.34 19.49 13.10
C ALA A 120 24.07 20.81 13.84
N LYS A 121 25.12 21.59 14.08
CA LYS A 121 25.09 22.86 14.80
C LYS A 121 25.66 24.00 14.00
N THR A 122 26.62 23.74 13.12
CA THR A 122 27.32 24.78 12.36
C THR A 122 27.60 24.33 10.93
N LYS A 123 27.96 25.31 10.09
CA LYS A 123 28.27 25.07 8.68
C LYS A 123 29.39 24.04 8.51
N GLY A 124 29.13 23.01 7.72
CA GLY A 124 30.11 21.95 7.40
C GLY A 124 29.95 20.67 8.21
N ASP A 125 29.07 20.64 9.22
CA ASP A 125 28.77 19.40 9.98
C ASP A 125 28.16 18.30 9.09
N ILE A 126 27.45 18.70 8.04
CA ILE A 126 26.94 17.82 6.98
C ILE A 126 27.59 18.25 5.66
N PRO A 127 28.11 17.32 4.85
CA PRO A 127 28.65 17.64 3.53
C PRO A 127 27.61 18.39 2.67
N LEU A 128 28.05 19.43 1.96
CA LEU A 128 27.16 20.26 1.13
C LEU A 128 26.39 19.42 0.10
N ASN A 129 27.07 18.47 -0.52
CA ASN A 129 26.46 17.57 -1.50
C ASN A 129 25.34 16.72 -0.88
N VAL A 130 25.40 16.36 0.41
CA VAL A 130 24.33 15.59 1.08
C VAL A 130 23.07 16.45 1.22
N ILE A 131 23.22 17.74 1.55
CA ILE A 131 22.09 18.67 1.65
C ILE A 131 21.41 18.86 0.29
N TYR A 132 22.19 19.06 -0.77
CA TYR A 132 21.65 19.17 -2.12
C TYR A 132 21.10 17.84 -2.63
N GLY A 133 21.79 16.74 -2.37
CA GLY A 133 21.39 15.39 -2.72
C GLY A 133 20.04 15.00 -2.13
N GLN A 134 19.78 15.33 -0.86
CA GLN A 134 18.45 15.16 -0.24
C GLN A 134 17.35 15.82 -1.08
N VAL A 135 17.54 17.07 -1.49
CA VAL A 135 16.53 17.81 -2.26
C VAL A 135 16.42 17.28 -3.70
N ILE A 136 17.53 16.86 -4.32
CA ILE A 136 17.54 16.22 -5.66
C ILE A 136 16.76 14.90 -5.65
N GLU A 137 17.02 14.03 -4.68
CA GLU A 137 16.33 12.74 -4.62
C GLU A 137 14.85 12.90 -4.28
N ASN A 138 14.48 13.85 -3.41
CA ASN A 138 13.07 14.16 -3.14
C ASN A 138 12.39 14.79 -4.36
N TYR A 139 13.09 15.61 -5.16
CA TYR A 139 12.55 16.08 -6.44
C TYR A 139 12.24 14.89 -7.36
N HIS A 140 13.16 13.93 -7.47
CA HIS A 140 12.92 12.74 -8.28
C HIS A 140 11.80 11.84 -7.76
N PHE A 141 11.61 11.78 -6.45
CA PHE A 141 10.50 11.08 -5.81
C PHE A 141 9.16 11.75 -6.15
N LEU A 142 8.99 13.04 -5.82
CA LEU A 142 7.76 13.80 -6.06
C LEU A 142 7.43 13.93 -7.55
N PHE A 143 8.42 14.14 -8.41
CA PHE A 143 8.22 14.17 -9.87
C PHE A 143 7.57 12.87 -10.41
N ARG A 144 7.75 11.76 -9.70
CA ARG A 144 7.19 10.44 -10.04
C ARG A 144 6.00 10.05 -9.18
N GLU A 145 5.49 10.95 -8.35
CA GLU A 145 4.33 10.68 -7.50
C GLU A 145 3.12 10.22 -8.28
N SER A 146 2.89 10.85 -9.43
CA SER A 146 1.85 10.41 -10.37
C SER A 146 1.98 8.94 -10.83
N TYR A 147 3.18 8.34 -10.79
CA TYR A 147 3.37 6.95 -11.18
C TYR A 147 2.85 5.97 -10.13
N PHE A 148 2.87 6.37 -8.86
CA PHE A 148 2.40 5.52 -7.77
C PHE A 148 1.05 5.95 -7.18
N ASP A 149 0.61 7.21 -7.31
CA ASP A 149 -0.71 7.63 -6.83
C ASP A 149 -1.84 7.40 -7.84
N ALA A 150 -1.58 7.63 -9.13
CA ALA A 150 -2.61 7.51 -10.17
C ALA A 150 -3.31 6.13 -10.23
N PRO A 151 -2.63 4.98 -9.96
CA PRO A 151 -3.26 3.66 -10.02
C PRO A 151 -4.46 3.51 -9.06
N VAL A 152 -4.36 4.07 -7.85
CA VAL A 152 -5.44 3.95 -6.84
C VAL A 152 -6.64 4.85 -7.11
N LEU A 153 -6.56 5.76 -8.08
CA LEU A 153 -7.72 6.56 -8.53
C LEU A 153 -8.84 5.70 -9.12
N SER A 154 -8.51 4.48 -9.53
CA SER A 154 -9.47 3.49 -10.03
C SER A 154 -10.04 2.57 -8.94
N TYR A 155 -9.69 2.78 -7.66
CA TYR A 155 -10.04 1.87 -6.56
C TYR A 155 -11.55 1.55 -6.53
N VAL A 156 -11.87 0.27 -6.71
CA VAL A 156 -13.26 -0.22 -6.82
C VAL A 156 -13.85 -0.63 -5.46
N GLY A 157 -12.99 -0.88 -4.46
CA GLY A 157 -13.41 -1.44 -3.18
C GLY A 157 -14.30 -0.50 -2.36
N ASN A 158 -14.20 0.82 -2.55
CA ASN A 158 -15.05 1.80 -1.89
C ASN A 158 -15.09 3.13 -2.66
N LEU A 159 -16.29 3.61 -3.02
CA LEU A 159 -16.50 4.86 -3.77
C LEU A 159 -16.00 6.09 -3.00
N ASN A 160 -16.26 6.18 -1.70
CA ASN A 160 -15.87 7.35 -0.90
C ASN A 160 -14.35 7.42 -0.76
N VAL A 161 -13.70 6.28 -0.53
CA VAL A 161 -12.23 6.17 -0.55
C VAL A 161 -11.67 6.63 -1.89
N ARG A 162 -12.24 6.17 -3.00
CA ARG A 162 -11.80 6.59 -4.34
C ARG A 162 -11.95 8.10 -4.54
N LEU A 163 -13.06 8.71 -4.11
CA LEU A 163 -13.26 10.15 -4.23
C LEU A 163 -12.27 10.94 -3.36
N ALA A 164 -11.97 10.48 -2.15
CA ALA A 164 -10.96 11.09 -1.29
C ALA A 164 -9.56 11.01 -1.94
N LEU A 165 -9.19 9.87 -2.52
CA LEU A 165 -7.93 9.72 -3.26
C LEU A 165 -7.86 10.61 -4.50
N ASN A 166 -8.96 10.81 -5.21
CA ASN A 166 -9.01 11.75 -6.34
C ASN A 166 -8.78 13.20 -5.91
N ALA A 167 -9.31 13.59 -4.74
CA ALA A 167 -9.08 14.92 -4.19
C ALA A 167 -7.62 15.09 -3.77
N PHE A 168 -7.07 14.11 -3.05
CA PHE A 168 -5.66 14.06 -2.65
C PHE A 168 -4.71 14.17 -3.87
N PHE A 169 -4.90 13.35 -4.90
CA PHE A 169 -4.09 13.41 -6.12
C PHE A 169 -4.12 14.78 -6.83
N ALA A 170 -5.27 15.46 -6.79
CA ALA A 170 -5.38 16.78 -7.39
C ALA A 170 -4.63 17.86 -6.59
N GLU A 171 -4.47 17.66 -5.28
CA GLU A 171 -3.72 18.55 -4.38
C GLU A 171 -2.21 18.37 -4.54
N GLU A 172 -1.72 17.12 -4.59
CA GLU A 172 -0.29 16.80 -4.74
C GLU A 172 0.31 17.26 -6.08
N TYR A 173 -0.53 17.51 -7.09
CA TYR A 173 -0.07 17.89 -8.41
C TYR A 173 0.77 19.18 -8.40
N GLY A 174 2.06 19.03 -8.71
CA GLY A 174 3.02 20.13 -8.83
C GLY A 174 3.83 20.42 -7.56
N HIS A 175 3.75 19.58 -6.54
CA HIS A 175 4.59 19.70 -5.35
C HIS A 175 6.10 19.58 -5.66
N ASP A 176 6.47 18.86 -6.72
CA ASP A 176 7.85 18.79 -7.22
C ASP A 176 8.42 20.17 -7.63
N GLU A 177 7.56 21.11 -8.03
CA GLU A 177 7.96 22.48 -8.36
C GLU A 177 8.57 23.23 -7.16
N LEU A 178 8.13 22.92 -5.94
CA LEU A 178 8.69 23.53 -4.73
C LEU A 178 10.14 23.09 -4.52
N LEU A 179 10.45 21.82 -4.76
CA LEU A 179 11.82 21.33 -4.67
C LEU A 179 12.67 21.86 -5.83
N LEU A 180 12.09 22.01 -7.03
CA LEU A 180 12.78 22.68 -8.13
C LEU A 180 13.11 24.15 -7.81
N GLN A 181 12.21 24.90 -7.17
CA GLN A 181 12.48 26.28 -6.74
C GLN A 181 13.66 26.34 -5.78
N SER A 182 13.72 25.42 -4.81
CA SER A 182 14.87 25.26 -3.92
C SER A 182 16.16 25.02 -4.71
N LEU A 183 16.19 24.04 -5.61
CA LEU A 183 17.36 23.66 -6.42
C LEU A 183 17.82 24.79 -7.36
N ASN A 184 16.89 25.51 -7.98
CA ASN A 184 17.21 26.67 -8.83
C ASN A 184 17.94 27.76 -8.05
N SER A 185 17.63 27.95 -6.76
CA SER A 185 18.28 28.97 -5.93
C SER A 185 19.79 28.72 -5.72
N VAL A 186 20.24 27.48 -5.94
CA VAL A 186 21.64 27.05 -5.86
C VAL A 186 22.23 26.70 -7.23
N GLY A 187 21.54 27.08 -8.31
CA GLY A 187 22.04 26.97 -9.68
C GLY A 187 21.79 25.62 -10.37
N ILE A 188 20.97 24.74 -9.78
CA ILE A 188 20.56 23.47 -10.41
C ILE A 188 19.25 23.70 -11.16
N THR A 189 19.30 23.58 -12.48
CA THR A 189 18.17 23.87 -13.37
C THR A 189 17.32 22.63 -13.66
N ARG A 190 16.07 22.85 -14.07
CA ARG A 190 15.20 21.78 -14.59
C ARG A 190 15.84 21.00 -15.74
N SER A 191 16.52 21.69 -16.65
CA SER A 191 17.19 21.05 -17.79
C SER A 191 18.22 20.04 -17.31
N GLN A 192 19.04 20.41 -16.32
CA GLN A 192 19.99 19.49 -15.71
C GLN A 192 19.30 18.30 -15.04
N LEU A 193 18.26 18.54 -14.23
CA LEU A 193 17.50 17.47 -13.56
C LEU A 193 16.78 16.52 -14.53
N SER A 194 16.37 17.00 -15.70
CA SER A 194 15.77 16.14 -16.74
C SER A 194 16.77 15.16 -17.35
N MET A 195 18.07 15.42 -17.17
CA MET A 195 19.17 14.58 -17.65
C MET A 195 19.81 13.76 -16.52
N THR A 196 19.25 13.75 -15.30
CA THR A 196 19.79 12.98 -14.18
C THR A 196 19.05 11.68 -13.93
N MET A 197 19.80 10.70 -13.42
CA MET A 197 19.30 9.44 -12.91
C MET A 197 19.18 9.49 -11.38
N PRO A 198 17.99 9.27 -10.80
CA PRO A 198 17.83 9.08 -9.36
C PRO A 198 18.66 7.92 -8.84
N LEU A 199 19.01 7.95 -7.54
CA LEU A 199 19.67 6.84 -6.87
C LEU A 199 18.88 5.53 -7.02
N PRO A 200 19.56 4.37 -7.09
CA PRO A 200 18.89 3.07 -7.12
C PRO A 200 17.89 2.91 -5.97
N GLU A 201 18.22 3.42 -4.78
CA GLU A 201 17.36 3.38 -3.60
C GLU A 201 16.11 4.25 -3.77
N THR A 202 16.24 5.45 -4.32
CA THR A 202 15.12 6.33 -4.68
C THR A 202 14.17 5.65 -5.67
N MET A 203 14.71 5.04 -6.74
CA MET A 203 13.89 4.30 -7.70
C MET A 203 13.31 3.01 -7.13
N GLY A 204 14.05 2.34 -6.23
CA GLY A 204 13.58 1.14 -5.54
C GLY A 204 12.30 1.42 -4.77
N LEU A 205 12.29 2.51 -3.99
CA LEU A 205 11.10 2.95 -3.27
C LEU A 205 9.96 3.35 -4.22
N CYS A 206 10.24 4.17 -5.25
CA CYS A 206 9.21 4.58 -6.23
C CYS A 206 8.56 3.37 -6.91
N ASN A 207 9.36 2.39 -7.33
CA ASN A 207 8.87 1.19 -8.00
C ASN A 207 8.08 0.28 -7.05
N ALA A 208 8.47 0.18 -5.78
CA ALA A 208 7.71 -0.57 -4.79
C ALA A 208 6.34 0.09 -4.51
N LEU A 209 6.31 1.41 -4.34
CA LEU A 209 5.06 2.16 -4.20
C LEU A 209 4.15 1.98 -5.42
N ALA A 210 4.70 2.08 -6.63
CA ALA A 210 3.95 1.83 -7.85
C ALA A 210 3.42 0.39 -7.92
N TYR A 211 4.22 -0.60 -7.50
CA TYR A 211 3.76 -1.99 -7.45
C TYR A 211 2.59 -2.15 -6.47
N TRP A 212 2.71 -1.60 -5.26
CA TRP A 212 1.65 -1.70 -4.25
C TRP A 212 0.39 -0.95 -4.65
N SER A 213 0.49 0.24 -5.24
CA SER A 213 -0.70 0.98 -5.67
C SER A 213 -1.49 0.26 -6.76
N HIS A 214 -0.82 -0.50 -7.63
CA HIS A 214 -1.48 -1.33 -8.65
C HIS A 214 -2.04 -2.65 -8.11
N ASN A 215 -1.29 -3.34 -7.25
CA ASN A 215 -1.56 -4.75 -6.92
C ASN A 215 -2.07 -4.96 -5.50
N ASP A 216 -1.82 -4.00 -4.61
CA ASP A 216 -2.19 -4.04 -3.20
C ASP A 216 -2.56 -2.64 -2.66
N PRO A 217 -3.66 -2.02 -3.15
CA PRO A 217 -4.04 -0.67 -2.77
C PRO A 217 -4.20 -0.48 -1.26
N LEU A 218 -4.70 -1.51 -0.56
CA LEU A 218 -4.85 -1.46 0.90
C LEU A 218 -3.50 -1.28 1.60
N PHE A 219 -2.47 -2.00 1.16
CA PHE A 219 -1.13 -1.79 1.71
C PHE A 219 -0.58 -0.41 1.34
N PHE A 220 -0.74 0.00 0.08
CA PHE A 220 -0.33 1.34 -0.36
C PHE A 220 -0.95 2.46 0.49
N PHE A 221 -2.22 2.36 0.86
CA PHE A 221 -2.85 3.36 1.73
C PHE A 221 -2.17 3.48 3.11
N THR A 222 -1.58 2.39 3.62
CA THR A 222 -0.84 2.42 4.90
C THR A 222 0.47 3.20 4.80
N THR A 223 1.05 3.34 3.61
CA THR A 223 2.32 4.06 3.44
C THR A 223 2.13 5.57 3.38
N LEU A 224 0.96 6.05 2.95
CA LEU A 224 0.64 7.47 2.78
C LEU A 224 0.94 8.27 4.06
N GLY A 225 0.49 7.81 5.23
CA GLY A 225 0.73 8.51 6.49
C GLY A 225 2.22 8.79 6.80
N VAL A 226 3.13 7.90 6.40
CA VAL A 226 4.58 8.10 6.58
C VAL A 226 5.15 9.06 5.54
N LEU A 227 4.73 8.92 4.29
CA LEU A 227 5.17 9.78 3.18
C LEU A 227 4.74 11.23 3.41
N GLU A 228 3.53 11.43 3.93
CA GLU A 228 2.95 12.73 4.28
C GLU A 228 3.51 13.37 5.56
N GLY A 229 4.48 12.72 6.23
CA GLY A 229 5.22 13.33 7.33
C GLY A 229 4.53 13.31 8.70
N LYS A 230 3.60 12.38 8.94
CA LYS A 230 2.81 12.34 10.19
C LYS A 230 3.63 12.10 11.47
N ASP A 231 4.78 11.42 11.40
CA ASP A 231 5.49 10.93 12.61
C ASP A 231 7.02 11.13 12.61
N ILE A 232 7.61 11.59 11.50
CA ILE A 232 9.04 11.95 11.51
C ILE A 232 9.11 13.37 12.05
N LYS A 233 10.12 13.69 12.87
CA LYS A 233 10.55 15.09 13.04
C LYS A 233 11.11 15.58 11.70
N GLN A 234 10.22 15.79 10.73
CA GLN A 234 10.46 16.21 9.35
C GLN A 234 11.28 17.52 9.35
N ASP A 235 11.08 18.33 10.40
CA ASP A 235 11.84 19.53 10.70
C ASP A 235 13.34 19.30 10.91
N SER A 236 13.81 18.09 11.25
CA SER A 236 15.23 17.90 11.59
C SER A 236 16.19 18.22 10.44
N PHE A 237 15.80 17.97 9.18
CA PHE A 237 16.56 18.40 8.00
C PHE A 237 16.52 19.92 7.82
N ILE A 238 15.31 20.51 7.84
CA ILE A 238 15.09 21.96 7.65
C ILE A 238 15.84 22.74 8.74
N GLU A 239 15.67 22.35 10.00
CA GLU A 239 16.35 22.94 11.14
C GLU A 239 17.88 22.78 11.03
N ALA A 240 18.38 21.61 10.60
CA ALA A 240 19.81 21.41 10.39
C ALA A 240 20.35 22.40 9.36
N ALA A 241 19.66 22.53 8.22
CA ALA A 241 20.07 23.42 7.16
C ALA A 241 20.00 24.91 7.59
N ILE A 242 19.00 25.30 8.39
CA ILE A 242 18.93 26.62 9.03
C ILE A 242 20.12 26.84 9.97
N ARG A 243 20.43 25.89 10.87
CA ARG A 243 21.58 25.96 11.80
C ARG A 243 22.91 26.05 11.06
N MET A 244 23.01 25.38 9.91
CA MET A 244 24.19 25.42 9.02
C MET A 244 24.29 26.71 8.19
N GLY A 245 23.28 27.59 8.24
CA GLY A 245 23.28 28.88 7.55
C GLY A 245 22.97 28.79 6.05
N PHE A 246 22.15 27.82 5.62
CA PHE A 246 21.68 27.79 4.24
C PHE A 246 20.78 29.00 3.92
N PRO A 247 20.81 29.53 2.69
CA PRO A 247 19.98 30.66 2.30
C PRO A 247 18.49 30.32 2.41
N SER A 248 17.67 31.26 2.87
CA SER A 248 16.21 31.08 2.95
C SER A 248 15.60 30.72 1.58
N LYS A 249 16.12 31.30 0.49
CA LYS A 249 15.71 30.97 -0.89
C LYS A 249 15.85 29.48 -1.24
N PHE A 250 16.74 28.75 -0.57
CA PHE A 250 16.89 27.31 -0.71
C PHE A 250 15.96 26.55 0.24
N ILE A 251 15.77 27.04 1.47
CA ILE A 251 15.04 26.33 2.53
C ILE A 251 13.52 26.55 2.47
N ASP A 252 13.08 27.79 2.25
CA ASP A 252 11.67 28.18 2.33
C ASP A 252 10.76 27.35 1.40
N PRO A 253 11.16 26.99 0.16
CA PRO A 253 10.34 26.12 -0.68
C PRO A 253 10.19 24.70 -0.13
N VAL A 254 11.27 24.12 0.42
CA VAL A 254 11.24 22.79 1.04
C VAL A 254 10.38 22.79 2.30
N GLN A 255 10.49 23.86 3.10
CA GLN A 255 9.64 24.05 4.27
C GLN A 255 8.17 24.28 3.89
N THR A 256 7.91 24.97 2.78
CA THR A 256 6.55 25.18 2.27
C THR A 256 5.91 23.84 1.90
N HIS A 257 6.64 22.97 1.20
CA HIS A 257 6.20 21.60 0.91
C HIS A 257 5.82 20.85 2.20
N SER A 258 6.74 20.74 3.17
CA SER A 258 6.45 20.07 4.45
C SER A 258 5.25 20.69 5.20
N ASN A 259 5.07 22.01 5.14
CA ASN A 259 3.93 22.70 5.74
C ASN A 259 2.60 22.44 5.03
N ILE A 260 2.59 22.18 3.72
CA ILE A 260 1.37 21.83 2.98
C ILE A 260 0.88 20.48 3.51
N ASN A 261 1.75 19.47 3.58
CA ASN A 261 1.38 18.13 4.03
C ASN A 261 0.88 18.13 5.49
N LEU A 262 1.49 18.96 6.36
CA LEU A 262 1.02 19.15 7.75
C LEU A 262 -0.34 19.86 7.85
N LYS A 263 -0.64 20.79 6.94
CA LYS A 263 -1.89 21.59 6.96
C LYS A 263 -3.04 20.93 6.20
N GLY A 264 -2.75 20.11 5.19
CA GLY A 264 -3.73 19.42 4.35
C GLY A 264 -4.47 18.29 5.07
N GLU A 265 -4.17 18.06 6.36
CA GLU A 265 -4.68 16.93 7.14
C GLU A 265 -4.46 15.57 6.44
N HIS A 266 -3.44 15.44 5.57
CA HIS A 266 -3.21 14.19 4.82
C HIS A 266 -2.90 13.01 5.75
N GLY A 267 -2.38 13.27 6.95
CA GLY A 267 -2.28 12.28 8.02
C GLY A 267 -3.63 11.68 8.47
N ASN A 268 -4.75 12.36 8.22
CA ASN A 268 -6.11 11.87 8.46
C ASN A 268 -6.64 11.04 7.28
N LEU A 269 -6.18 11.24 6.04
CA LEU A 269 -6.66 10.52 4.87
C LEU A 269 -6.58 9.00 5.05
N THR A 270 -5.43 8.47 5.49
CA THR A 270 -5.28 7.03 5.75
C THR A 270 -6.30 6.56 6.80
N ARG A 271 -6.54 7.33 7.86
CA ARG A 271 -7.53 6.98 8.90
C ARG A 271 -8.96 7.04 8.37
N GLU A 272 -9.30 8.01 7.54
CA GLU A 272 -10.60 8.09 6.87
C GLU A 272 -10.83 6.88 5.96
N ILE A 273 -9.81 6.50 5.19
CA ILE A 273 -9.85 5.33 4.31
C ILE A 273 -10.15 4.06 5.11
N PHE A 274 -9.37 3.79 6.16
CA PHE A 274 -9.52 2.57 6.95
C PHE A 274 -10.76 2.58 7.86
N SER A 275 -11.28 3.76 8.24
CA SER A 275 -12.57 3.88 8.92
C SER A 275 -13.75 3.50 8.01
N ALA A 276 -13.59 3.64 6.69
CA ALA A 276 -14.58 3.25 5.70
C ALA A 276 -14.54 1.75 5.33
N ILE A 277 -13.60 0.98 5.89
CA ILE A 277 -13.43 -0.45 5.64
C ILE A 277 -14.01 -1.24 6.82
N PRO A 278 -15.15 -1.94 6.64
CA PRO A 278 -15.84 -2.59 7.75
C PRO A 278 -15.05 -3.74 8.37
N ILE A 279 -14.47 -4.62 7.55
CA ILE A 279 -13.72 -5.79 8.00
C ILE A 279 -12.54 -6.00 7.05
N ILE A 280 -11.39 -6.32 7.63
CA ILE A 280 -10.19 -6.82 6.94
C ILE A 280 -9.95 -8.24 7.45
N ASP A 281 -9.83 -9.19 6.53
CA ASP A 281 -9.60 -10.59 6.84
C ASP A 281 -8.18 -10.84 7.39
N ILE A 282 -8.01 -11.93 8.15
CA ILE A 282 -6.73 -12.28 8.79
C ILE A 282 -5.56 -12.40 7.81
N GLU A 283 -5.78 -12.93 6.60
CA GLU A 283 -4.69 -13.11 5.62
C GLU A 283 -4.23 -11.77 5.05
N THR A 284 -5.16 -10.85 4.79
CA THR A 284 -4.83 -9.46 4.48
C THR A 284 -4.07 -8.81 5.62
N ILE A 285 -4.49 -8.95 6.89
CA ILE A 285 -3.76 -8.37 8.03
C ILE A 285 -2.32 -8.89 8.09
N LYS A 286 -2.11 -10.20 7.94
CA LYS A 286 -0.76 -10.80 7.90
C LYS A 286 0.08 -10.20 6.77
N ARG A 287 -0.50 -10.09 5.57
CA ARG A 287 0.17 -9.49 4.42
C ARG A 287 0.55 -8.03 4.67
N LEU A 288 -0.37 -7.21 5.18
CA LEU A 288 -0.10 -5.81 5.53
C LEU A 288 1.10 -5.71 6.48
N ARG A 289 1.09 -6.49 7.57
CA ARG A 289 2.21 -6.54 8.54
C ARG A 289 3.53 -6.92 7.88
N SER A 290 3.55 -7.96 7.04
CA SER A 290 4.77 -8.41 6.37
C SER A 290 5.33 -7.35 5.42
N GLN A 291 4.45 -6.70 4.65
CA GLN A 291 4.84 -5.65 3.71
C GLN A 291 5.38 -4.39 4.44
N THR A 292 4.91 -4.09 5.65
CA THR A 292 5.40 -2.96 6.46
C THR A 292 6.91 -3.04 6.71
N TYR A 293 7.46 -4.23 6.94
CA TYR A 293 8.92 -4.41 7.11
C TYR A 293 9.67 -3.98 5.85
N LEU A 294 9.25 -4.46 4.68
CA LEU A 294 9.87 -4.12 3.41
C LEU A 294 9.74 -2.62 3.10
N PHE A 295 8.60 -2.01 3.38
CA PHE A 295 8.42 -0.58 3.22
C PHE A 295 9.41 0.22 4.07
N VAL A 296 9.54 -0.09 5.36
CA VAL A 296 10.46 0.63 6.24
C VAL A 296 11.92 0.42 5.83
N GLU A 297 12.29 -0.78 5.37
CA GLU A 297 13.63 -1.05 4.83
C GLU A 297 13.94 -0.21 3.59
N LEU A 298 13.01 -0.14 2.63
CA LEU A 298 13.17 0.69 1.43
C LEU A 298 13.20 2.19 1.76
N TYR A 299 12.39 2.61 2.73
CA TYR A 299 12.36 3.99 3.18
C TYR A 299 13.66 4.40 3.90
N ASP A 300 14.23 3.53 4.74
CA ASP A 300 15.57 3.75 5.31
C ASP A 300 16.68 3.71 4.24
N ALA A 301 16.56 2.80 3.27
CA ALA A 301 17.51 2.68 2.17
C ALA A 301 17.62 3.97 1.35
N LEU A 302 16.52 4.70 1.13
CA LEU A 302 16.53 6.01 0.48
C LEU A 302 17.54 6.96 1.16
N TYR A 303 17.42 7.15 2.48
CA TYR A 303 18.30 8.06 3.22
C TYR A 303 19.73 7.52 3.37
N THR A 304 19.88 6.21 3.50
CA THR A 304 21.18 5.54 3.47
C THR A 304 21.89 5.77 2.14
N GLY A 305 21.18 5.64 1.01
CA GLY A 305 21.69 5.89 -0.33
C GLY A 305 22.13 7.35 -0.50
N ILE A 306 21.29 8.29 -0.05
CA ILE A 306 21.62 9.73 -0.05
C ILE A 306 22.91 9.99 0.75
N TRP A 307 23.00 9.47 1.97
CA TRP A 307 24.21 9.65 2.79
C TRP A 307 25.44 9.05 2.11
N ASN A 308 25.38 7.79 1.69
CA ASN A 308 26.51 7.07 1.13
C ASN A 308 27.02 7.69 -0.17
N TYR A 309 26.12 8.06 -1.08
CA TYR A 309 26.50 8.63 -2.37
C TYR A 309 27.04 10.07 -2.20
N TYR A 310 26.27 10.93 -1.54
CA TYR A 310 26.57 12.37 -1.54
C TYR A 310 27.61 12.78 -0.48
N SER A 311 27.94 11.92 0.49
CA SER A 311 29.04 12.20 1.43
C SER A 311 30.42 12.01 0.80
N ASN A 312 30.51 11.28 -0.32
CA ASN A 312 31.78 11.10 -1.02
C ASN A 312 32.05 12.31 -1.95
N PRO A 313 33.13 13.09 -1.72
CA PRO A 313 33.45 14.26 -2.55
C PRO A 313 33.85 13.92 -3.99
N ASP A 314 34.24 12.67 -4.26
CA ASP A 314 34.60 12.21 -5.61
C ASP A 314 33.36 11.96 -6.49
N ASN A 315 32.18 11.79 -5.86
CA ASN A 315 30.94 11.61 -6.59
C ASN A 315 30.42 12.94 -7.15
N LYS A 316 29.88 12.88 -8.37
CA LYS A 316 29.21 14.02 -8.99
C LYS A 316 27.91 14.31 -8.27
N LEU A 317 27.60 15.59 -8.06
CA LEU A 317 26.30 15.99 -7.47
C LEU A 317 25.12 15.60 -8.36
N LEU A 318 25.27 15.66 -9.69
CA LEU A 318 24.23 15.28 -10.64
C LEU A 318 24.69 14.02 -11.37
N ARG A 319 23.86 12.97 -11.30
CA ARG A 319 24.10 11.67 -11.96
C ARG A 319 23.61 11.72 -13.40
N LEU A 320 24.37 12.36 -14.28
CA LEU A 320 23.95 12.59 -15.66
C LEU A 320 23.88 11.29 -16.47
N VAL A 321 22.82 11.09 -17.25
CA VAL A 321 22.57 9.87 -18.05
C VAL A 321 23.71 9.55 -19.03
N ASN A 322 24.42 10.56 -19.51
CA ASN A 322 25.51 10.43 -20.48
C ASN A 322 26.90 10.22 -19.85
N GLU A 323 27.00 10.16 -18.52
CA GLU A 323 28.27 10.07 -17.79
C GLU A 323 28.38 8.80 -16.92
N ILE A 324 27.38 7.92 -16.95
CA ILE A 324 27.31 6.67 -16.18
C ILE A 324 27.75 5.47 -17.01
#